data_AF-A0A7J8P0I0-F1
#
_entry.id   AF-A0A7J8P0I0-F1
#
_cell.length_a   1.000
_cell.length_b   1.000
_cell.length_c   1.000
_cell.angle_alpha   90.00
_cell.angle_beta   90.00
_cell.angle_gamma   90.00
#
_symmetry.space_group_name_H-M   'P 1'
#
loop_
_entity.id
_entity.type
_entity.pdbx_description
1 polymer ?
#
loop_
_entity_poly.entity_id
_entity_poly.type
_entity_poly.pdbx_seq_one_letter_code
_entity_poly.pdbx_strand_id
1 'polypeptide(L)'
;MAAPIWVWAFYVALTLFPSVLGNSEGDALYTLRRSLSDPDNVLQSWDPTLVNPCTWFHITCNQDNRVTRVDLGNSNLSGHLVPELGKLEHLQY
;
A
#
# COMPACT_ATOMS: atom_id res chain seq x y z
N MET A 1 -30.03 -20.26 29.44
CA MET A 1 -30.04 -20.69 28.02
C MET A 1 -28.59 -20.68 27.54
N ALA A 2 -28.02 -21.85 27.25
CA ALA A 2 -26.63 -21.95 26.77
C ALA A 2 -26.59 -21.66 25.26
N ALA A 3 -25.68 -20.79 24.83
CA ALA A 3 -25.47 -20.55 23.41
C ALA A 3 -24.80 -21.76 22.75
N PRO A 4 -25.17 -22.12 21.51
CA PRO A 4 -24.65 -23.30 20.83
C PRO A 4 -23.15 -23.17 20.53
N ILE A 5 -22.42 -24.29 20.60
CA ILE A 5 -20.95 -24.38 20.44
C ILE A 5 -20.47 -23.78 19.11
N TRP A 6 -21.29 -23.84 18.08
CA TRP A 6 -21.00 -23.30 16.75
C TRP A 6 -20.89 -21.77 16.74
N VAL A 7 -21.63 -21.08 17.62
CA VAL A 7 -21.52 -19.63 17.78
C VAL A 7 -20.17 -19.24 18.36
N TRP A 8 -19.68 -20.03 19.33
CA TRP A 8 -18.34 -19.84 19.90
C TRP A 8 -17.25 -20.16 18.89
N ALA A 9 -17.40 -21.24 18.11
CA ALA A 9 -16.46 -21.59 17.04
C ALA A 9 -16.38 -20.48 15.97
N PHE A 10 -17.51 -19.89 15.59
CA PHE A 10 -17.57 -18.79 14.63
C PHE A 10 -16.96 -17.50 15.20
N TYR A 11 -17.20 -17.21 16.49
CA TYR A 11 -16.57 -16.10 17.20
C TYR A 11 -15.05 -16.24 17.27
N VAL A 12 -14.55 -17.43 17.62
CA VAL A 12 -13.11 -17.73 17.68
C VAL A 12 -12.47 -17.63 16.28
N ALA A 13 -13.15 -18.11 15.24
CA ALA A 13 -12.69 -17.96 13.85
C ALA A 13 -12.64 -16.49 13.41
N LEU A 14 -13.60 -15.66 13.83
CA LEU A 14 -13.60 -14.22 13.53
C LEU A 14 -12.47 -13.47 14.24
N THR A 15 -12.06 -13.92 15.43
CA THR A 15 -10.90 -13.34 16.15
C THR A 15 -9.54 -13.79 15.62
N LEU A 16 -9.50 -14.82 14.77
CA LEU A 16 -8.27 -15.40 14.22
C LEU A 16 -7.81 -14.73 12.91
N PHE A 17 -8.52 -13.71 12.42
CA PHE A 17 -8.04 -12.93 11.28
C PHE A 17 -6.88 -12.03 11.73
N PRO A 18 -5.64 -12.26 11.26
CA PRO A 18 -4.57 -11.31 11.51
C PRO A 18 -4.97 -9.97 10.89
N SER A 19 -4.99 -8.92 11.69
CA SER A 19 -5.10 -7.56 11.18
C SER A 19 -3.86 -7.28 10.33
N VAL A 20 -4.04 -7.18 9.01
CA VAL A 20 -3.00 -6.62 8.16
C VAL A 20 -2.82 -5.17 8.62
N LEU A 21 -1.62 -4.83 9.09
CA LEU A 21 -1.29 -3.45 9.41
C LEU A 21 -1.19 -2.69 8.08
N GLY A 22 -2.33 -2.18 7.60
CA GLY A 22 -2.41 -1.46 6.33
C GLY A 22 -1.56 -0.20 6.38
N ASN A 23 -0.71 -0.01 5.37
CA ASN A 23 0.08 1.20 5.22
C ASN A 23 -0.64 2.13 4.25
N SER A 24 -1.19 3.24 4.75
CA SER A 24 -1.99 4.17 3.95
C SER A 24 -1.21 4.84 2.81
N GLU A 25 0.11 5.03 2.98
CA GLU A 25 0.99 5.52 1.92
C GLU A 25 1.19 4.43 0.85
N GLY A 26 1.37 3.18 1.28
CA GLY A 26 1.42 2.02 0.38
C GLY A 26 0.14 1.86 -0.45
N ASP A 27 -1.03 1.98 0.19
CA ASP A 27 -2.32 1.92 -0.50
C ASP A 27 -2.50 3.05 -1.53
N ALA A 28 -2.04 4.26 -1.20
CA ALA A 28 -2.07 5.42 -2.09
C ALA A 28 -1.18 5.19 -3.32
N LEU A 29 0.06 4.77 -3.10
CA LEU A 29 1.01 4.46 -4.16
C LEU A 29 0.55 3.27 -5.01
N TYR A 30 -0.02 2.23 -4.42
CA TYR A 30 -0.59 1.11 -5.18
C TYR A 30 -1.82 1.53 -6.00
N THR A 31 -2.58 2.51 -5.53
CA THR A 31 -3.67 3.10 -6.31
C THR A 31 -3.14 3.89 -7.51
N LEU A 32 -2.04 4.65 -7.35
CA LEU A 32 -1.33 5.26 -8.47
C LEU A 32 -0.80 4.19 -9.45
N ARG A 33 -0.18 3.12 -8.97
CA ARG A 33 0.29 2.02 -9.84
C ARG A 33 -0.83 1.51 -10.74
N ARG A 34 -2.03 1.31 -10.20
CA ARG A 34 -3.20 0.80 -10.95
C ARG A 34 -3.76 1.81 -11.96
N SER A 35 -3.52 3.11 -11.77
CA SER A 35 -3.95 4.15 -12.71
C SER A 35 -2.95 4.43 -13.82
N LEU A 36 -1.76 3.84 -13.75
CA LEU A 36 -0.69 4.00 -14.72
C LEU A 36 -0.56 2.78 -15.64
N SER A 37 -0.25 3.03 -16.90
CA SER A 37 0.25 2.05 -17.84
C SER A 37 1.78 2.01 -17.75
N ASP A 38 2.29 0.83 -17.46
CA ASP A 38 3.71 0.58 -17.17
C ASP A 38 4.24 -0.54 -18.09
N PRO A 39 4.57 -0.24 -19.35
CA PRO A 39 5.01 -1.24 -20.33
C PRO A 39 6.37 -1.87 -19.97
N ASP A 40 7.21 -1.12 -19.25
CA ASP A 40 8.58 -1.48 -18.92
C ASP A 40 8.71 -2.12 -17.52
N ASN A 41 7.58 -2.33 -16.82
CA ASN A 41 7.50 -2.92 -15.48
C ASN A 41 8.32 -2.16 -14.43
N VAL A 42 8.38 -0.84 -14.52
CA VAL A 42 9.08 0.04 -13.58
C VAL A 42 8.52 -0.08 -12.16
N LEU A 43 7.20 -0.24 -12.03
CA LEU A 43 6.48 -0.31 -10.76
C LEU A 43 6.32 -1.75 -10.23
N GLN A 44 7.06 -2.72 -10.78
CA GLN A 44 6.89 -4.14 -10.44
C GLN A 44 7.06 -4.45 -8.95
N SER A 45 7.94 -3.74 -8.25
CA SER A 45 8.22 -3.96 -6.82
C SER A 45 7.14 -3.40 -5.90
N TRP A 46 6.16 -2.65 -6.41
CA TRP A 46 5.14 -1.97 -5.61
C TRP A 46 4.06 -2.95 -5.15
N ASP A 47 4.41 -3.80 -4.21
CA ASP A 47 3.56 -4.88 -3.69
C ASP A 47 2.81 -4.43 -2.43
N PRO A 48 1.46 -4.29 -2.49
CA PRO A 48 0.65 -3.82 -1.37
C PRO A 48 0.56 -4.83 -0.22
N THR A 49 1.03 -6.05 -0.40
CA THR A 49 1.09 -7.06 0.67
C THR A 49 2.30 -6.88 1.58
N LEU A 50 3.29 -6.08 1.16
CA LEU A 50 4.44 -5.71 1.98
C LEU A 50 4.05 -4.64 3.00
N VAL A 51 4.64 -4.72 4.18
CA VAL A 51 4.33 -3.85 5.33
C VAL A 51 4.64 -2.37 5.06
N ASN A 52 5.62 -2.08 4.20
CA ASN A 52 6.12 -0.72 4.02
C ASN A 52 6.57 -0.42 2.57
N PRO A 53 6.05 0.65 1.93
CA PRO A 53 6.48 1.08 0.60
C PRO A 53 7.93 1.55 0.52
N CYS A 54 8.63 1.79 1.63
CA CYS A 54 10.05 2.18 1.64
C CYS A 54 10.99 1.12 1.03
N THR A 55 10.51 -0.12 0.84
CA THR A 55 11.26 -1.19 0.18
C THR A 55 11.05 -1.23 -1.33
N TRP A 56 10.12 -0.42 -1.85
CA TRP A 56 9.80 -0.39 -3.27
C TRP A 56 10.82 0.45 -4.03
N PHE A 57 11.09 0.07 -5.28
CA PHE A 57 11.87 0.90 -6.19
C PHE A 57 11.21 2.25 -6.40
N HIS A 58 12.05 3.26 -6.62
CA HIS A 58 11.63 4.65 -6.86
C HIS A 58 10.99 5.35 -5.65
N ILE A 59 10.96 4.71 -4.48
CA ILE A 59 10.48 5.31 -3.23
C ILE A 59 11.67 5.60 -2.33
N THR A 60 11.72 6.81 -1.78
CA THR A 60 12.63 7.16 -0.68
C THR A 60 11.82 7.55 0.53
N CYS A 61 12.28 7.11 1.71
CA CYS A 61 11.65 7.42 2.98
C CYS A 61 12.60 8.13 3.94
N ASN A 62 12.02 8.82 4.92
CA ASN A 62 12.76 9.34 6.07
C ASN A 62 13.05 8.26 7.13
N GLN A 63 13.66 8.65 8.24
CA GLN A 63 13.99 7.76 9.36
C GLN A 63 12.76 7.17 10.07
N ASP A 64 11.60 7.83 9.96
CA ASP A 64 10.32 7.39 10.53
C ASP A 64 9.51 6.49 9.57
N ASN A 65 10.14 6.03 8.47
CA ASN A 65 9.49 5.21 7.45
C ASN A 65 8.28 5.89 6.78
N ARG A 66 8.35 7.21 6.58
CA ARG A 66 7.38 7.99 5.81
C ARG A 66 7.95 8.32 4.44
N VAL A 67 7.11 8.24 3.41
CA VAL A 67 7.53 8.51 2.04
C VAL A 67 7.83 9.99 1.88
N THR A 68 9.04 10.32 1.43
CA THR A 68 9.49 11.70 1.20
C THR A 68 9.77 12.00 -0.27
N ARG A 69 9.98 10.98 -1.10
CA ARG A 69 10.20 11.16 -2.55
C ARG A 69 9.67 9.99 -3.36
N VAL A 70 9.07 10.31 -4.51
CA VAL A 70 8.63 9.33 -5.53
C VAL A 70 9.26 9.70 -6.88
N ASP A 71 10.24 8.92 -7.33
CA ASP A 71 11.06 9.27 -8.51
C ASP A 71 10.74 8.40 -9.73
N LEU A 72 9.76 8.84 -10.52
CA LEU A 72 9.27 8.15 -11.73
C LEU A 72 9.67 8.86 -13.03
N GLY A 73 10.66 9.76 -12.97
CA GLY A 73 11.11 10.53 -14.13
C GLY A 73 11.72 9.64 -15.20
N ASN A 74 11.41 9.93 -16.47
CA ASN A 74 11.91 9.19 -17.65
C ASN A 74 11.53 7.69 -17.68
N SER A 75 10.50 7.28 -16.94
CA SER A 75 10.08 5.88 -16.81
C SER A 75 9.03 5.41 -17.82
N ASN A 76 8.76 6.19 -18.88
CA ASN A 76 7.79 5.86 -19.94
C ASN A 76 6.38 5.49 -19.41
N LEU A 77 6.03 5.99 -18.21
CA LEU A 77 4.72 5.77 -17.60
C LEU A 77 3.70 6.72 -18.23
N SER A 78 2.50 6.20 -18.47
CA SER A 78 1.36 6.99 -18.96
C SER A 78 0.12 6.70 -18.12
N GLY A 79 -0.91 7.54 -18.21
CA GLY A 79 -2.13 7.41 -17.40
C GLY A 79 -2.47 8.71 -16.67
N HIS A 80 -3.05 8.60 -15.49
CA HIS A 80 -3.45 9.76 -14.69
C HIS A 80 -3.02 9.65 -13.24
N LEU A 81 -2.81 10.81 -12.62
CA LEU A 81 -2.61 10.92 -11.17
C LEU A 81 -3.90 10.61 -10.42
N VAL A 82 -3.76 10.29 -9.14
CA VAL A 82 -4.86 9.91 -8.25
C VAL A 82 -4.87 10.81 -7.00
N PRO A 83 -6.04 11.21 -6.50
CA PRO A 83 -6.13 12.08 -5.33
C PRO A 83 -5.58 11.45 -4.05
N GLU A 84 -5.51 10.12 -3.99
CA GLU A 84 -4.94 9.36 -2.88
C GLU A 84 -3.48 9.70 -2.60
N LEU A 85 -2.74 10.24 -3.59
CA LEU A 85 -1.39 10.76 -3.37
C LEU A 85 -1.33 11.83 -2.28
N GLY A 86 -2.44 12.51 -1.99
CA GLY A 86 -2.54 13.43 -0.84
C GLY A 86 -2.34 12.77 0.53
N LYS A 87 -2.36 11.43 0.63
CA LYS A 87 -2.04 10.69 1.86
C LYS A 87 -0.53 10.61 2.14
N LEU A 88 0.32 10.99 1.20
CA LEU A 88 1.77 11.06 1.36
C LEU A 88 2.14 12.38 2.05
N GLU A 89 1.77 12.52 3.32
CA GLU A 89 1.83 13.79 4.06
C GLU A 89 3.26 14.36 4.22
N HIS A 90 4.27 13.51 4.08
CA HIS A 90 5.68 13.87 4.23
C HIS A 90 6.41 14.00 2.88
N LEU A 91 5.68 13.91 1.76
CA LEU A 91 6.24 14.00 0.43
C LEU A 91 6.84 15.38 0.18
N GLN A 92 8.05 15.41 -0.38
CA GLN A 92 8.80 16.62 -0.67
C GLN A 92 9.22 16.73 -2.14
N TYR A 93 9.43 15.59 -2.81
CA TYR A 93 9.98 15.52 -4.16
C TYR A 93 9.26 14.52 -5.05
#